data_AF-A0AAV5DBS4-F1
#
_entry.id   AF-A0AAV5DBS4-F1
#
_cell.length_a   1.000
_cell.length_b   1.000
_cell.length_c   1.000
_cell.angle_alpha   90.00
_cell.angle_beta   90.00
_cell.angle_gamma   90.00
#
_symmetry.space_group_name_H-M   'P 1'
#
loop_
_entity.id
_entity.type
_entity.pdbx_description
1 polymer ?
#
loop_
_entity_poly.entity_id
_entity_poly.type
_entity_poly.pdbx_seq_one_letter_code
_entity_poly.pdbx_strand_id
1 'polypeptide(L)'
;MQSLLRSICQAGSRGGSAKLLACATDRPAVVQQPALTLRGGLSTVGNAEVALEEDDSTSPAVEHPPRIKFKRPDKTARHIMNILNKEAVEKVRSEREIPDVQPGCIIQMRLQVPENKRRESTLKGIVIGRRNAGINTTFRLRRLVAGVGVESVFPL
;
A
#
# COMPACT_ATOMS: atom_id res chain seq x y z
N MET A 1 6.95 -37.97 -25.50
CA MET A 1 6.55 -36.71 -24.83
C MET A 1 5.18 -36.91 -24.21
N GLN A 2 5.05 -37.06 -22.90
CA GLN A 2 3.77 -36.92 -22.18
C GLN A 2 3.98 -36.87 -20.65
N SER A 3 3.10 -36.12 -19.98
CA SER A 3 2.83 -36.11 -18.52
C SER A 3 4.02 -36.10 -17.54
N LEU A 4 4.47 -34.90 -17.17
CA LEU A 4 5.13 -34.66 -15.89
C LEU A 4 4.14 -34.89 -14.74
N LEU A 5 4.53 -35.73 -13.77
CA LEU A 5 3.80 -35.95 -12.53
C LEU A 5 4.36 -35.06 -11.40
N ARG A 6 3.43 -34.41 -10.69
CA ARG A 6 3.54 -34.00 -9.27
C ARG A 6 4.74 -33.12 -8.86
N SER A 7 4.47 -31.83 -8.68
CA SER A 7 4.99 -31.10 -7.51
C SER A 7 3.81 -30.66 -6.63
N ILE A 8 3.78 -31.22 -5.41
CA ILE A 8 2.86 -30.81 -4.36
C ILE A 8 3.49 -29.61 -3.67
N CYS A 9 2.85 -28.44 -3.72
CA CYS A 9 3.17 -27.34 -2.82
C CYS A 9 1.92 -26.94 -2.03
N GLN A 10 1.90 -27.36 -0.77
CA GLN A 10 0.95 -26.88 0.21
C GLN A 10 1.24 -25.42 0.53
N ALA A 11 0.25 -24.54 0.35
CA ALA A 11 0.24 -23.21 0.95
C ALA A 11 -1.07 -23.06 1.75
N GLY A 12 -0.99 -23.29 3.06
CA GLY A 12 -2.13 -23.25 3.97
C GLY A 12 -2.62 -21.83 4.25
N SER A 13 -3.34 -21.22 3.31
CA SER A 13 -4.02 -19.93 3.53
C SER A 13 -5.17 -20.07 4.53
N ARG A 14 -4.86 -19.99 5.83
CA ARG A 14 -5.85 -19.77 6.90
C ARG A 14 -6.33 -18.31 6.87
N GLY A 15 -7.16 -18.00 5.88
CA GLY A 15 -7.82 -16.71 5.76
C GLY A 15 -9.03 -16.86 4.85
N GLY A 16 -10.22 -16.58 5.38
CA GLY A 16 -11.46 -16.58 4.60
C GLY A 16 -11.49 -15.40 3.64
N SER A 17 -10.73 -15.49 2.54
CA SER A 17 -10.58 -14.41 1.58
C SER A 17 -11.87 -14.20 0.82
N ALA A 18 -12.45 -13.03 0.95
CA ALA A 18 -13.60 -12.63 0.18
C ALA A 18 -13.13 -12.14 -1.20
N LYS A 19 -13.29 -12.96 -2.25
CA LYS A 19 -12.94 -12.58 -3.62
C LYS A 19 -13.99 -11.62 -4.16
N LEU A 20 -13.63 -10.34 -4.18
CA LEU A 20 -14.48 -9.22 -4.53
C LEU A 20 -14.50 -9.07 -6.07
N LEU A 21 -15.66 -9.31 -6.68
CA LEU A 21 -15.83 -9.32 -8.14
C LEU A 21 -16.61 -8.07 -8.55
N ALA A 22 -15.87 -7.01 -8.89
CA ALA A 22 -16.46 -5.76 -9.35
C ALA A 22 -16.92 -5.89 -10.81
N CYS A 23 -18.13 -5.41 -11.11
CA CYS A 23 -18.51 -5.09 -12.48
C CYS A 23 -17.86 -3.77 -12.88
N ALA A 24 -17.26 -3.72 -14.08
CA ALA A 24 -16.65 -2.50 -14.60
C ALA A 24 -17.70 -1.39 -14.71
N THR A 25 -17.30 -0.18 -14.32
CA THR A 25 -17.97 1.06 -14.74
C THR A 25 -16.92 1.91 -15.43
N ASP A 26 -17.07 2.05 -16.75
CA ASP A 26 -16.15 2.85 -17.55
C ASP A 26 -16.15 4.29 -17.06
N ARG A 27 -14.95 4.78 -16.69
CA ARG A 27 -14.70 6.21 -16.46
C ARG A 27 -13.81 6.72 -17.59
N PRO A 28 -14.19 7.81 -18.29
CA PRO A 28 -13.35 8.37 -19.34
C PRO A 28 -12.04 8.90 -18.75
N ALA A 29 -10.94 8.67 -19.46
CA ALA A 29 -9.61 9.06 -19.04
C ALA A 29 -9.44 10.58 -19.03
N VAL A 30 -9.01 11.13 -17.88
CA VAL A 30 -8.53 12.52 -17.82
C VAL A 30 -7.10 12.56 -18.38
N VAL A 31 -6.93 13.29 -19.47
CA VAL A 31 -5.65 13.51 -20.12
C VAL A 31 -4.78 14.44 -19.27
N GLN A 32 -3.70 13.90 -18.70
CA GLN A 32 -2.65 14.71 -18.07
C GLN A 32 -1.48 14.84 -19.07
N GLN A 33 -1.21 16.06 -19.53
CA GLN A 33 -0.11 16.33 -20.47
C GLN A 33 1.27 16.23 -19.76
N PRO A 34 2.34 15.81 -20.47
CA PRO A 34 3.68 15.79 -19.92
C PRO A 34 4.31 17.19 -19.93
N ALA A 35 4.68 17.71 -18.77
CA ALA A 35 5.54 18.90 -18.67
C ALA A 35 7.01 18.50 -18.94
N LEU A 36 7.69 19.31 -19.75
CA LEU A 36 8.97 18.99 -20.37
C LEU A 36 10.16 18.96 -19.41
N THR A 37 11.15 18.13 -19.76
CA THR A 37 12.50 18.12 -19.19
C THR A 37 13.30 19.34 -19.65
N LEU A 38 14.13 19.90 -18.75
CA LEU A 38 15.26 20.74 -19.14
C LEU A 38 16.48 20.44 -18.25
N ARG A 39 17.64 20.30 -18.90
CA ARG A 39 18.94 20.04 -18.30
C ARG A 39 19.69 21.34 -18.00
N GLY A 40 20.62 21.28 -17.05
CA GLY A 40 21.91 21.97 -17.15
C GLY A 40 22.12 23.13 -16.18
N GLY A 41 23.37 23.28 -15.72
CA GLY A 41 23.81 24.41 -14.89
C GLY A 41 24.98 24.09 -13.96
N LEU A 42 26.20 24.01 -14.49
CA LEU A 42 27.39 24.36 -13.69
C LEU A 42 27.57 25.88 -13.79
N SER A 43 27.85 26.55 -12.68
CA SER A 43 28.51 27.87 -12.70
C SER A 43 29.24 28.13 -11.39
N THR A 44 30.56 28.31 -11.51
CA THR A 44 31.47 28.76 -10.46
C THR A 44 31.54 30.29 -10.41
N VAL A 45 31.65 30.85 -9.20
CA VAL A 45 32.46 32.03 -8.78
C VAL A 45 32.36 32.07 -7.26
N GLY A 46 33.37 32.37 -6.44
CA GLY A 46 34.67 32.97 -6.72
C GLY A 46 34.84 34.16 -5.77
N ASN A 47 35.74 34.06 -4.77
CA ASN A 47 36.19 35.22 -4.02
C ASN A 47 37.65 35.02 -3.57
N ALA A 48 38.39 36.12 -3.64
CA ALA A 48 39.85 36.20 -3.76
C ALA A 48 40.71 35.59 -2.63
N GLU A 49 41.96 35.31 -3.04
CA GLU A 49 43.21 35.34 -2.27
C GLU A 49 43.30 36.52 -1.24
N VAL A 50 44.14 36.53 -0.18
CA VAL A 50 45.55 36.09 0.03
C VAL A 50 45.75 35.77 1.56
N ALA A 51 46.87 35.32 2.18
CA ALA A 51 48.27 35.11 1.81
C ALA A 51 49.00 34.09 2.74
N LEU A 52 50.21 33.68 2.32
CA LEU A 52 51.49 33.41 3.02
C LEU A 52 51.53 33.44 4.58
N GLU A 53 52.30 32.60 5.30
CA GLU A 53 53.00 31.32 5.03
C GLU A 53 53.31 30.61 6.39
N GLU A 54 53.64 29.31 6.32
CA GLU A 54 54.25 28.39 7.32
C GLU A 54 54.28 28.73 8.83
N ASP A 55 53.69 27.87 9.67
CA ASP A 55 54.45 27.12 10.70
C ASP A 55 53.63 26.05 11.49
N ASP A 56 54.28 24.91 11.72
CA ASP A 56 54.09 23.84 12.73
C ASP A 56 52.74 23.15 13.03
N SER A 57 52.85 21.86 13.41
CA SER A 57 51.86 21.03 14.10
C SER A 57 50.53 20.73 13.40
N THR A 58 50.54 19.67 12.58
CA THR A 58 49.38 18.86 12.17
C THR A 58 48.46 18.53 13.35
N SER A 59 47.42 19.34 13.53
CA SER A 59 46.26 19.00 14.36
C SER A 59 45.26 18.26 13.46
N PRO A 60 44.97 16.96 13.69
CA PRO A 60 44.00 16.26 12.87
C PRO A 60 42.64 16.94 13.05
N ALA A 61 42.12 17.51 11.97
CA ALA A 61 40.81 18.14 11.97
C ALA A 61 39.77 17.09 12.41
N VAL A 62 39.22 17.28 13.62
CA VAL A 62 38.20 16.39 14.16
C VAL A 62 36.93 16.61 13.35
N GLU A 63 36.74 15.81 12.30
CA GLU A 63 35.47 15.71 11.59
C GLU A 63 34.41 15.25 12.59
N HIS A 64 33.68 16.21 13.13
CA HIS A 64 32.60 15.93 14.06
C HIS A 64 31.51 15.18 13.28
N PRO A 65 31.21 13.91 13.61
CA PRO A 65 30.27 13.12 12.85
C PRO A 65 28.92 13.84 12.81
N PRO A 66 28.20 13.83 11.67
CA PRO A 66 27.01 14.65 11.47
C PRO A 66 26.01 14.40 12.58
N ARG A 67 25.85 15.41 13.45
CA ARG A 67 25.20 15.28 14.76
C ARG A 67 23.79 14.75 14.59
N ILE A 68 23.60 13.45 14.81
CA ILE A 68 22.34 12.75 14.51
C ILE A 68 21.23 13.38 15.37
N LYS A 69 20.37 14.17 14.72
CA LYS A 69 19.23 14.81 15.36
C LYS A 69 18.18 13.74 15.64
N PHE A 70 18.33 13.04 16.76
CA PHE A 70 17.36 12.05 17.23
C PHE A 70 15.96 12.67 17.24
N LYS A 71 15.10 12.17 16.35
CA LYS A 71 13.67 12.49 16.36
C LYS A 71 13.10 11.93 17.67
N ARG A 72 12.14 12.66 18.28
CA ARG A 72 11.40 12.17 19.46
C ARG A 72 10.90 10.74 19.20
N PRO A 73 11.00 9.81 20.16
CA PRO A 73 10.70 8.40 19.94
C PRO A 73 9.28 8.19 19.38
N ASP A 74 8.29 8.98 19.80
CA ASP A 74 6.91 8.94 19.29
C ASP A 74 6.82 9.19 17.78
N LYS A 75 7.65 10.09 17.26
CA LYS A 75 7.71 10.40 15.82
C LYS A 75 8.35 9.25 15.04
N THR A 76 9.39 8.64 15.61
CA THR A 76 10.07 7.46 15.05
C THR A 76 9.15 6.25 15.06
N ALA A 77 8.47 5.97 16.18
CA ALA A 77 7.49 4.89 16.31
C ALA A 77 6.31 5.06 15.35
N ARG A 78 5.74 6.28 15.23
CA ARG A 78 4.70 6.58 14.23
C ARG A 78 5.21 6.35 12.80
N HIS A 79 6.45 6.71 12.50
CA HIS A 79 7.05 6.50 11.19
C HIS A 79 7.23 5.01 10.87
N ILE A 80 7.75 4.22 11.82
CA ILE A 80 7.88 2.76 11.70
C ILE A 80 6.51 2.11 11.47
N MET A 81 5.49 2.46 12.26
CA MET A 81 4.13 1.94 12.06
C MET A 81 3.56 2.31 10.68
N ASN A 82 3.85 3.50 10.16
CA ASN A 82 3.44 3.89 8.80
C ASN A 82 4.19 3.10 7.70
N ILE A 83 5.45 2.71 7.93
CA ILE A 83 6.23 1.87 7.02
C ILE A 83 5.64 0.45 6.99
N LEU A 84 5.47 -0.18 8.16
CA LEU A 84 4.91 -1.53 8.28
C LEU A 84 3.51 -1.65 7.63
N ASN A 85 2.67 -0.63 7.79
CA ASN A 85 1.36 -0.59 7.13
C ASN A 85 1.43 -0.52 5.60
N LYS A 86 2.44 0.15 5.03
CA LYS A 86 2.63 0.22 3.56
C LYS A 86 3.12 -1.11 3.01
N GLU A 87 4.19 -1.66 3.59
CA GLU A 87 4.74 -2.96 3.19
C GLU A 87 3.69 -4.07 3.23
N ALA A 88 2.83 -4.07 4.25
CA ALA A 88 1.76 -5.05 4.40
C ALA A 88 0.68 -4.90 3.30
N VAL A 89 0.31 -3.67 2.93
CA VAL A 89 -0.63 -3.40 1.82
C VAL A 89 -0.03 -3.76 0.47
N GLU A 90 1.26 -3.51 0.25
CA GLU A 90 1.97 -3.87 -0.99
C GLU A 90 2.03 -5.38 -1.19
N LYS A 91 2.32 -6.15 -0.12
CA LYS A 91 2.26 -7.63 -0.13
C LYS A 91 0.88 -8.13 -0.55
N VAL A 92 -0.19 -7.68 0.10
CA VAL A 92 -1.57 -8.11 -0.22
C VAL A 92 -1.97 -7.75 -1.66
N ARG A 93 -1.58 -6.57 -2.15
CA ARG A 93 -1.82 -6.16 -3.55
C ARG A 93 -1.05 -6.98 -4.58
N SER A 94 0.13 -7.51 -4.22
CA SER A 94 0.89 -8.40 -5.10
C SER A 94 0.28 -9.80 -5.20
N GLU A 95 -0.42 -10.26 -4.16
CA GLU A 95 -1.14 -11.55 -4.17
C GLU A 95 -2.47 -11.49 -4.92
N ARG A 96 -3.16 -10.34 -4.90
CA ARG A 96 -4.53 -10.18 -5.43
C ARG A 96 -4.78 -8.77 -5.96
N GLU A 97 -5.37 -8.71 -7.14
CA GLU A 97 -5.98 -7.49 -7.68
C GLU A 97 -7.21 -7.11 -6.85
N ILE A 98 -7.16 -5.96 -6.17
CA ILE A 98 -8.26 -5.41 -5.39
C ILE A 98 -8.88 -4.25 -6.20
N PRO A 99 -10.15 -4.33 -6.62
CA PRO A 99 -10.80 -3.25 -7.34
C PRO A 99 -11.13 -2.08 -6.41
N ASP A 100 -11.21 -0.87 -6.95
CA ASP A 100 -11.50 0.31 -6.12
C ASP A 100 -12.98 0.38 -5.71
N VAL A 101 -13.23 0.11 -4.43
CA VAL A 101 -14.59 0.12 -3.88
C VAL A 101 -14.98 1.50 -3.36
N GLN A 102 -16.01 2.10 -3.95
CA GLN A 102 -16.55 3.39 -3.55
C GLN A 102 -17.93 3.23 -2.88
N PRO A 103 -18.32 4.12 -1.95
CA PRO A 103 -19.68 4.13 -1.43
C PRO A 103 -20.69 4.40 -2.56
N GLY A 104 -21.85 3.75 -2.50
CA GLY A 104 -22.87 3.77 -3.55
C GLY A 104 -22.68 2.69 -4.64
N CYS A 105 -21.52 2.04 -4.75
CA CYS A 105 -21.33 0.95 -5.70
C CYS A 105 -22.10 -0.32 -5.29
N ILE A 106 -22.66 -1.02 -6.28
CA ILE A 106 -23.21 -2.38 -6.12
C ILE A 106 -22.08 -3.37 -6.37
N ILE A 107 -21.86 -4.30 -5.44
CA ILE A 107 -20.74 -5.24 -5.47
C ILE A 107 -21.27 -6.67 -5.33
N GLN A 108 -20.63 -7.60 -6.05
CA GLN A 108 -20.78 -9.04 -5.87
C GLN A 108 -19.45 -9.62 -5.36
N MET A 109 -19.51 -10.51 -4.38
CA MET A 109 -18.31 -11.03 -3.71
C MET A 109 -18.52 -12.50 -3.30
N ARG A 110 -17.47 -13.32 -3.43
CA ARG A 110 -17.48 -14.71 -3.00
C ARG A 110 -16.67 -14.87 -1.72
N LEU A 111 -17.32 -15.27 -0.63
CA LEU A 111 -16.70 -15.50 0.67
C LEU A 111 -16.50 -16.99 0.92
N GLN A 112 -15.27 -17.42 1.18
CA GLN A 112 -14.99 -18.75 1.71
C GLN A 112 -15.06 -18.71 3.24
N VAL A 113 -16.08 -19.37 3.81
CA VAL A 113 -16.29 -19.45 5.26
C VAL A 113 -15.54 -20.68 5.80
N PRO A 114 -14.75 -20.57 6.89
CA PRO A 114 -13.89 -21.66 7.37
C PRO A 114 -14.66 -22.89 7.86
N GLU A 115 -15.91 -22.72 8.31
CA GLU A 115 -16.83 -23.79 8.67
C GLU A 115 -17.32 -24.55 7.43
N ASN A 116 -17.71 -23.81 6.38
CA ASN A 116 -18.36 -24.33 5.18
C ASN A 116 -17.38 -24.46 4.00
N LYS A 117 -16.25 -25.16 4.20
CA LYS A 117 -15.14 -25.28 3.23
C LYS A 117 -15.54 -25.79 1.84
N ARG A 118 -16.68 -26.49 1.72
CA ARG A 118 -17.20 -27.04 0.45
C ARG A 118 -17.93 -26.01 -0.42
N ARG A 119 -18.29 -24.83 0.09
CA ARG A 119 -19.14 -23.86 -0.63
C ARG A 119 -18.66 -22.41 -0.45
N GLU A 120 -18.39 -21.74 -1.56
CA GLU A 120 -18.24 -20.28 -1.60
C GLU A 120 -19.62 -19.61 -1.46
N SER A 121 -19.76 -18.74 -0.46
CA SER A 121 -20.97 -17.95 -0.25
C SER A 121 -20.93 -16.70 -1.10
N THR A 122 -21.83 -16.56 -2.06
CA THR A 122 -21.94 -15.34 -2.87
C THR A 122 -22.81 -14.30 -2.18
N LEU A 123 -22.27 -13.11 -1.98
CA LEU A 123 -22.94 -11.96 -1.41
C LEU A 123 -23.07 -10.88 -2.49
N LYS A 124 -24.23 -10.23 -2.59
CA LYS A 124 -24.47 -9.06 -3.44
C LYS A 124 -25.19 -7.99 -2.64
N GLY A 125 -24.82 -6.73 -2.80
CA GLY A 125 -25.39 -5.60 -2.06
C GLY A 125 -24.78 -4.26 -2.46
N ILE A 126 -25.22 -3.19 -1.79
CA ILE A 126 -24.72 -1.82 -1.96
C ILE A 126 -23.68 -1.54 -0.87
N VAL A 127 -22.57 -0.87 -1.23
CA VAL A 127 -21.62 -0.34 -0.23
C VAL A 127 -22.16 0.95 0.36
N ILE A 128 -22.41 0.98 1.68
CA ILE A 128 -22.81 2.21 2.38
C ILE A 128 -21.60 3.11 2.64
N GLY A 129 -20.45 2.51 2.99
CA GLY A 129 -19.27 3.26 3.42
C GLY A 129 -18.01 2.41 3.49
N ARG A 130 -16.87 3.11 3.46
CA ARG A 130 -15.52 2.55 3.48
C ARG A 130 -14.68 3.30 4.52
N ARG A 131 -13.90 2.57 5.33
CA ARG A 131 -12.96 3.11 6.32
C ARG A 131 -11.54 2.79 5.87
N ASN A 132 -10.79 3.80 5.46
CA ASN A 132 -9.40 3.67 5.02
C ASN A 132 -8.45 3.60 6.23
N ALA A 133 -7.79 2.46 6.43
CA ALA A 133 -6.93 2.20 7.60
C ALA A 133 -5.74 1.28 7.26
N GLY A 134 -5.09 1.52 6.12
CA GLY A 134 -3.97 0.70 5.66
C GLY A 134 -4.43 -0.73 5.37
N ILE A 135 -3.79 -1.72 5.99
CA ILE A 135 -4.18 -3.13 5.92
C ILE A 135 -5.57 -3.40 6.52
N ASN A 136 -6.00 -2.64 7.53
CA ASN A 136 -7.30 -2.80 8.18
C ASN A 136 -8.41 -1.98 7.49
N THR A 137 -8.26 -1.71 6.19
CA THR A 137 -9.27 -1.01 5.42
C THR A 137 -10.51 -1.89 5.29
N THR A 138 -11.67 -1.37 5.66
CA THR A 138 -12.93 -2.12 5.72
C THR A 138 -14.04 -1.41 4.96
N PHE A 139 -15.03 -2.15 4.48
CA PHE A 139 -16.22 -1.63 3.83
C PHE A 139 -17.49 -2.26 4.40
N ARG A 140 -18.60 -1.52 4.34
CA ARG A 140 -19.91 -1.92 4.88
C ARG A 140 -20.87 -2.20 3.72
N LEU A 141 -21.32 -3.44 3.60
CA LEU A 141 -22.26 -3.91 2.59
C LEU A 141 -23.67 -4.00 3.19
N ARG A 142 -24.69 -3.49 2.50
CA ARG A 142 -26.11 -3.64 2.85
C ARG A 142 -26.83 -4.44 1.78
N ARG A 143 -27.66 -5.40 2.20
CA ARG A 143 -28.54 -6.18 1.33
C ARG A 143 -29.85 -6.51 2.03
N LEU A 144 -30.89 -6.79 1.25
CA LEU A 144 -32.13 -7.37 1.76
C LEU A 144 -32.03 -8.90 1.64
N VAL A 145 -32.37 -9.61 2.72
CA VAL A 145 -32.45 -11.08 2.75
C VAL A 145 -33.79 -11.45 3.39
N ALA A 146 -34.66 -12.13 2.64
CA ALA A 146 -35.99 -12.55 3.11
C ALA A 146 -36.81 -11.41 3.77
N GLY A 147 -36.75 -10.20 3.21
CA GLY A 147 -37.44 -9.01 3.74
C GLY A 147 -36.70 -8.25 4.86
N VAL A 148 -35.63 -8.81 5.43
CA VAL A 148 -34.84 -8.17 6.49
C VAL A 148 -33.62 -7.46 5.90
N GLY A 149 -33.37 -6.23 6.37
CA GLY A 149 -32.16 -5.47 6.05
C GLY A 149 -30.95 -6.01 6.81
N VAL A 150 -30.01 -6.64 6.11
CA VAL A 150 -28.77 -7.17 6.67
C VAL A 150 -27.61 -6.27 6.27
N GLU A 151 -26.89 -5.77 7.27
CA GLU A 151 -25.59 -5.11 7.09
C GLU A 151 -24.44 -6.05 7.47
N SER A 152 -23.31 -5.92 6.79
CA SER A 152 -22.13 -6.74 7.04
C SER A 152 -20.87 -5.91 6.77
N VAL A 153 -19.83 -6.13 7.58
CA VAL A 153 -18.55 -5.40 7.48
C VAL A 153 -17.47 -6.38 7.07
N PHE A 154 -16.68 -6.03 6.06
CA PHE A 154 -15.62 -6.87 5.52
C PHE A 154 -14.30 -6.08 5.42
N PRO A 155 -13.14 -6.73 5.66
CA PRO A 155 -11.85 -6.21 5.23
C PRO A 155 -11.73 -6.26 3.70
N LEU A 156 -10.87 -5.42 3.13
CA LEU A 156 -10.42 -5.48 1.73
C LEU A 156 -9.19 -6.38 1.55
#